data_AF-A0AA35W3M4-F1
#
_entry.id   AF-A0AA35W3M4-F1
#
_cell.length_a   1.000
_cell.length_b   1.000
_cell.length_c   1.000
_cell.angle_alpha   90.00
_cell.angle_beta   90.00
_cell.angle_gamma   90.00
#
_symmetry.space_group_name_H-M   'P 1'
#
loop_
_entity.id
_entity.type
_entity.pdbx_description
1 polymer ?
#
loop_
_entity_poly.entity_id
_entity_poly.type
_entity_poly.pdbx_seq_one_letter_code
_entity_poly.pdbx_strand_id
1 'polypeptide(L)'
;MMKMETFLLLLLLGGSARAFSSGAPSNACISLTPDHGGFPQPPPSPYTVDLSVFNMYGDGNNYYLPGQTYQLNLSSNDTMFRGFLLQARVMADDSTLTGSFSVPVSGTQLSACSPSSAGLTHTGNST
;
A
#
# COMPACT_ATOMS: atom_id res chain seq x y z
N MET A 1 -21.80 -24.04 -31.28
CA MET A 1 -20.74 -24.97 -30.80
C MET A 1 -19.40 -24.26 -30.93
N MET A 2 -18.84 -23.79 -29.82
CA MET A 2 -17.50 -23.17 -29.81
C MET A 2 -16.46 -24.28 -29.98
N LYS A 3 -15.50 -24.10 -30.90
CA LYS A 3 -14.47 -25.12 -31.20
C LYS A 3 -13.45 -25.17 -30.07
N MET A 4 -12.99 -26.37 -29.72
CA MET A 4 -12.01 -26.63 -28.64
C MET A 4 -10.73 -25.78 -28.79
N GLU A 5 -10.30 -25.53 -30.02
CA GLU A 5 -9.17 -24.64 -30.36
C GLU A 5 -9.38 -23.20 -29.87
N THR A 6 -10.61 -22.68 -29.94
CA THR A 6 -10.95 -21.33 -29.50
C THR A 6 -10.89 -21.22 -27.97
N PHE A 7 -11.20 -22.31 -27.25
CA PHE A 7 -11.11 -22.35 -25.78
C PHE A 7 -9.66 -22.32 -25.29
N LEU A 8 -8.75 -23.02 -26.00
CA LEU A 8 -7.33 -23.06 -25.68
C LEU A 8 -6.65 -21.69 -25.86
N LEU A 9 -7.03 -20.95 -26.90
CA LEU A 9 -6.55 -19.57 -27.12
C LEU A 9 -7.00 -18.61 -26.03
N LEU A 10 -8.25 -18.69 -25.55
CA LEU A 10 -8.72 -17.81 -24.46
C LEU A 10 -7.99 -18.04 -23.14
N LEU A 11 -7.58 -19.27 -22.84
CA LEU A 11 -6.78 -19.61 -21.65
C LEU A 11 -5.36 -19.02 -21.68
N LEU A 12 -4.78 -18.84 -22.87
CA LEU A 12 -3.44 -18.25 -23.06
C LEU A 12 -3.43 -16.72 -23.01
N LEU A 13 -4.57 -16.06 -23.22
CA LEU A 13 -4.73 -14.60 -23.13
C LEU A 13 -5.20 -14.12 -21.74
N GLY A 14 -5.43 -15.04 -20.79
CA GLY A 14 -5.76 -14.70 -19.41
C GLY A 14 -4.55 -14.10 -18.69
N GLY A 15 -4.42 -12.78 -18.69
CA GLY A 15 -3.43 -12.07 -17.88
C GLY A 15 -3.50 -12.57 -16.43
N SER A 16 -2.37 -13.05 -15.92
CA SER A 16 -2.29 -13.62 -14.59
C SER A 16 -2.37 -12.49 -13.56
N ALA A 17 -3.60 -12.16 -13.09
CA ALA A 17 -3.78 -11.24 -11.99
C ALA A 17 -3.23 -11.89 -10.72
N ARG A 18 -2.05 -11.44 -10.29
CA ARG A 18 -1.40 -11.93 -9.07
C ARG A 18 -2.06 -11.26 -7.86
N ALA A 19 -3.24 -11.74 -7.49
CA ALA A 19 -3.95 -11.29 -6.29
C ALA A 19 -3.45 -12.08 -5.07
N PHE A 20 -2.23 -11.78 -4.61
CA PHE A 20 -1.69 -12.42 -3.42
C PHE A 20 -2.43 -11.92 -2.18
N SER A 21 -2.99 -12.84 -1.39
CA SER A 21 -3.62 -12.51 -0.11
C SER A 21 -2.60 -12.14 0.98
N SER A 22 -1.30 -12.29 0.71
CA SER A 22 -0.22 -12.25 1.69
C SER A 22 0.59 -10.94 1.68
N GLY A 23 -0.04 -9.80 1.38
CA GLY A 23 0.64 -8.51 1.32
C GLY A 23 1.23 -8.18 -0.05
N ALA A 24 1.67 -6.92 -0.19
CA ALA A 24 2.19 -6.40 -1.45
C ALA A 24 3.56 -6.99 -1.83
N PRO A 25 3.78 -7.38 -3.10
CA PRO A 25 5.04 -7.91 -3.57
C PRO A 25 6.13 -6.83 -3.72
N SER A 26 7.40 -7.25 -3.82
CA SER A 26 8.54 -6.34 -3.90
C SER A 26 8.54 -5.42 -5.14
N ASN A 27 7.95 -5.84 -6.25
CA ASN A 27 7.84 -4.99 -7.45
C ASN A 27 6.88 -3.80 -7.25
N ALA A 28 5.91 -3.89 -6.34
CA ALA A 28 5.02 -2.79 -6.00
C ALA A 28 5.72 -1.70 -5.16
N CYS A 29 6.91 -1.97 -4.61
CA CYS A 29 7.64 -1.04 -3.75
C CYS A 29 8.13 0.21 -4.45
N ILE A 30 8.23 0.22 -5.79
CA ILE A 30 8.69 1.38 -6.55
C ILE A 30 7.50 2.25 -6.95
N SER A 31 6.49 1.67 -7.61
CA SER A 31 5.34 2.40 -8.15
C SER A 31 4.23 2.65 -7.14
N LEU A 32 4.18 1.88 -6.04
CA LEU A 32 3.03 1.80 -5.13
C LEU A 32 1.73 1.37 -5.84
N THR A 33 1.82 0.86 -7.07
CA THR A 33 0.68 0.41 -7.86
C THR A 33 0.41 -1.08 -7.58
N PRO A 34 -0.83 -1.47 -7.22
CA PRO A 34 -1.16 -2.87 -6.94
C PRO A 34 -1.30 -3.76 -8.18
N ASP A 35 -1.27 -3.19 -9.39
CA ASP A 35 -1.37 -3.89 -10.69
C ASP A 35 -2.57 -4.87 -10.78
N HIS A 36 -3.71 -4.48 -10.21
CA HIS A 36 -4.95 -5.28 -10.23
C HIS A 36 -5.86 -5.00 -11.44
N GLY A 37 -5.31 -4.40 -12.50
CA GLY A 37 -6.02 -4.14 -13.76
C GLY A 37 -7.08 -3.02 -13.72
N GLY A 38 -7.27 -2.37 -12.57
CA GLY A 38 -8.14 -1.21 -12.41
C GLY A 38 -7.39 0.11 -12.59
N PHE A 39 -8.12 1.16 -12.97
CA PHE A 39 -7.59 2.52 -12.97
C PHE A 39 -7.52 3.08 -11.53
N PRO A 40 -6.55 3.99 -11.25
CA PRO A 40 -6.56 4.75 -10.01
C PRO A 40 -7.90 5.44 -9.79
N GLN A 41 -8.37 5.39 -8.56
CA GLN A 41 -9.62 6.04 -8.15
C GLN A 41 -9.45 7.57 -8.19
N PRO A 42 -10.42 8.31 -8.77
CA PRO A 42 -10.33 9.76 -8.84
C PRO A 42 -10.51 10.40 -7.45
N PRO A 43 -9.99 11.62 -7.22
CA PRO A 43 -10.23 12.36 -5.98
C PRO A 43 -11.73 12.64 -5.74
N PRO A 44 -12.18 12.71 -4.48
CA PRO A 44 -11.39 12.50 -3.25
C PRO A 44 -11.14 11.01 -2.96
N SER A 45 -9.99 10.70 -2.36
CA SER A 45 -9.70 9.35 -1.87
C SER A 45 -10.71 8.96 -0.78
N PRO A 46 -11.33 7.76 -0.85
CA PRO A 46 -12.19 7.24 0.22
C PRO A 46 -11.38 6.69 1.42
N TYR A 47 -10.05 6.77 1.34
CA TYR A 47 -9.11 6.34 2.39
C TYR A 47 -8.29 7.53 2.90
N THR A 48 -8.01 7.54 4.19
CA THR A 48 -7.26 8.61 4.88
C THR A 48 -6.12 8.03 5.69
N VAL A 49 -4.92 8.62 5.57
CA VAL A 49 -3.82 8.45 6.52
C VAL A 49 -3.85 9.66 7.45
N ASP A 50 -4.06 9.43 8.74
CA ASP A 50 -4.06 10.50 9.73
C ASP A 50 -2.63 10.98 10.01
N LEU A 51 -2.36 12.23 9.60
CA LEU A 51 -1.07 12.91 9.78
C LEU A 51 -1.08 13.91 10.94
N SER A 52 -2.18 14.02 11.70
CA SER A 52 -2.33 14.98 12.79
C SER A 52 -1.27 14.80 13.90
N VAL A 53 -0.74 13.58 14.03
CA VAL A 53 0.38 13.25 14.93
C VAL A 53 1.66 14.01 14.64
N PHE A 54 1.80 14.60 13.44
CA PHE A 54 2.91 15.46 13.06
C PHE A 54 2.63 16.96 13.27
N ASN A 55 1.42 17.36 13.66
CA ASN A 55 1.11 18.78 13.91
C ASN A 55 1.55 19.19 15.33
N MET A 56 2.85 19.14 15.60
CA MET A 56 3.38 19.33 16.95
C MET A 56 3.22 20.77 17.47
N TYR A 57 3.25 21.76 16.58
CA TYR A 57 3.25 23.18 16.97
C TYR A 57 1.89 23.86 16.88
N GLY A 58 0.84 23.18 16.39
CA GLY A 58 -0.50 23.78 16.26
C GLY A 58 -0.59 24.92 15.25
N ASP A 59 0.44 25.12 14.42
CA ASP A 59 0.56 26.21 13.45
C ASP A 59 0.01 25.85 12.06
N GLY A 60 -0.61 24.67 11.95
CA GLY A 60 -1.15 24.13 10.69
C GLY A 60 -0.11 23.38 9.84
N ASN A 61 1.15 23.34 10.25
CA ASN A 61 2.20 22.61 9.55
C ASN A 61 2.48 21.26 10.22
N ASN A 62 2.89 20.28 9.42
CA ASN A 62 3.28 18.96 9.91
C ASN A 62 4.80 18.88 10.01
N TYR A 63 5.30 18.62 11.22
CA TYR A 63 6.71 18.42 11.53
C TYR A 63 6.89 17.09 12.26
N TYR A 64 7.92 16.35 11.87
CA TYR A 64 8.39 15.21 12.64
C TYR A 64 9.68 15.59 13.37
N LEU A 65 9.90 14.95 14.52
CA LEU A 65 11.18 14.98 15.23
C LEU A 65 11.96 13.72 14.86
N PRO A 66 13.20 13.84 14.34
CA PRO A 66 14.02 12.68 14.03
C PRO A 66 14.18 11.74 15.23
N GLY A 67 13.99 10.44 14.99
CA GLY A 67 14.11 9.40 16.03
C GLY A 67 12.87 9.20 16.90
N GLN A 68 11.81 10.01 16.73
CA GLN A 68 10.53 9.78 17.41
C GLN A 68 9.68 8.73 16.71
N THR A 69 8.89 8.01 17.52
CA THR A 69 7.91 7.03 17.03
C THR A 69 6.52 7.64 17.07
N TYR A 70 5.78 7.48 15.97
CA TYR A 70 4.42 7.99 15.81
C TYR A 70 3.48 6.83 15.49
N GLN A 71 2.28 6.85 16.07
CA GLN A 71 1.22 5.92 15.72
C GLN A 71 0.39 6.51 14.58
N LEU A 72 0.40 5.86 13.43
CA LEU A 72 -0.38 6.26 12.26
C LEU A 72 -1.67 5.45 12.18
N ASN A 73 -2.76 6.12 11.81
CA ASN A 73 -4.04 5.48 11.52
C ASN A 73 -4.33 5.56 10.01
N LEU A 74 -4.59 4.40 9.40
CA LEU A 74 -5.15 4.28 8.06
C LEU A 74 -6.62 3.89 8.18
N SER A 75 -7.51 4.72 7.67
CA SER A 75 -8.96 4.51 7.77
C SER A 75 -9.66 4.65 6.42
N SER A 76 -10.89 4.15 6.35
CA SER A 76 -11.83 4.42 5.26
C SER A 76 -13.14 4.91 5.83
N ASN A 77 -13.83 5.76 5.06
CA ASN A 77 -15.10 6.32 5.49
C ASN A 77 -16.29 5.38 5.23
N ASP A 78 -16.24 4.56 4.17
CA ASP A 78 -17.40 3.77 3.71
C ASP A 78 -17.08 2.33 3.29
N THR A 79 -15.80 1.94 3.22
CA THR A 79 -15.41 0.63 2.66
C THR A 79 -14.24 -0.01 3.40
N MET A 80 -14.31 -1.32 3.68
CA MET A 80 -13.11 -2.05 4.12
C MET A 80 -12.13 -2.17 2.93
N PHE A 81 -10.87 -1.80 3.14
CA PHE A 81 -9.81 -2.10 2.17
C PHE A 81 -9.35 -3.54 2.38
N ARG A 82 -9.18 -4.29 1.28
CA ARG A 82 -8.71 -5.69 1.33
C ARG A 82 -7.19 -5.83 1.44
N GLY A 83 -6.48 -4.71 1.31
CA GLY A 83 -5.04 -4.66 1.35
C GLY A 83 -4.53 -3.24 1.15
N PHE A 84 -3.29 -3.02 1.56
CA PHE A 84 -2.58 -1.75 1.42
C PHE A 84 -1.08 -2.00 1.28
N LEU A 85 -0.38 -0.98 0.79
CA LEU A 85 1.08 -0.82 0.90
C LEU A 85 1.34 0.62 1.34
N LEU A 86 2.07 0.79 2.43
CA LEU A 86 2.42 2.09 3.00
C LEU A 86 3.93 2.25 3.04
N GLN A 87 4.42 3.42 2.64
CA GLN A 87 5.82 3.83 2.70
C GLN A 87 5.90 5.30 3.09
N ALA A 88 7.01 5.70 3.71
CA ALA A 88 7.38 7.10 3.85
C ALA A 88 8.54 7.40 2.89
N ARG A 89 8.41 8.49 2.13
CA ARG A 89 9.33 8.88 1.06
C ARG A 89 9.76 10.33 1.22
N VAL A 90 10.97 10.65 0.76
CA VAL A 90 11.48 12.03 0.79
C VAL A 90 10.78 12.83 -0.31
N MET A 91 10.12 13.94 0.03
CA MET A 91 9.37 14.74 -0.95
C MET A 91 10.21 15.26 -2.13
N ALA A 92 11.50 15.53 -1.89
CA ALA A 92 12.43 15.99 -2.92
C ALA A 92 12.89 14.87 -3.87
N ASP A 93 12.74 13.61 -3.45
CA ASP A 93 13.09 12.42 -4.23
C ASP A 93 12.21 11.24 -3.79
N ASP A 94 11.15 11.01 -4.55
CA ASP A 94 10.18 9.96 -4.28
C ASP A 94 10.81 8.56 -4.35
N SER A 95 12.00 8.38 -4.94
CA SER A 95 12.69 7.08 -4.91
C SER A 95 13.39 6.77 -3.58
N THR A 96 13.61 7.80 -2.74
CA THR A 96 14.28 7.66 -1.45
C THR A 96 13.28 7.37 -0.34
N LEU A 97 13.35 6.15 0.20
CA LEU A 97 12.59 5.74 1.38
C LEU A 97 13.18 6.35 2.65
N THR A 98 12.33 6.75 3.60
CA THR A 98 12.75 7.35 4.87
C THR A 98 11.96 6.82 6.06
N GLY A 99 12.57 6.85 7.24
CA GLY A 99 12.00 6.30 8.47
C GLY A 99 11.91 4.77 8.46
N SER A 100 11.22 4.24 9.46
CA SER A 100 11.00 2.81 9.62
C SER A 100 9.68 2.54 10.32
N PHE A 101 8.89 1.62 9.77
CA PHE A 101 7.75 1.05 10.47
C PHE A 101 8.26 0.03 11.50
N SER A 102 7.65 0.04 12.68
CA SER A 102 7.91 -0.92 13.73
C SER A 102 6.58 -1.46 14.23
N VAL A 103 6.57 -2.71 14.70
CA VAL A 103 5.44 -3.35 15.40
C VAL A 103 4.18 -3.45 14.52
N PRO A 104 4.02 -4.55 13.77
CA PRO A 104 2.78 -4.77 13.05
C PRO A 104 1.63 -4.98 14.05
N VAL A 105 0.60 -4.15 13.98
CA VAL A 105 -0.71 -4.47 14.58
C VAL A 105 -1.25 -5.73 13.90
N SER A 106 -2.13 -6.47 14.59
CA SER A 106 -2.73 -7.68 14.02
C SER A 106 -3.29 -7.43 12.62
N GLY A 107 -2.99 -8.30 11.66
CA GLY A 107 -3.39 -8.13 10.26
C GLY A 107 -2.38 -7.36 9.39
N THR A 108 -1.26 -6.89 9.95
CA THR A 108 -0.21 -6.18 9.22
C THR A 108 1.15 -6.85 9.35
N GLN A 109 2.07 -6.52 8.45
CA GLN A 109 3.46 -6.98 8.43
C GLN A 109 4.35 -5.99 7.69
N LEU A 110 5.66 -6.05 7.95
CA LEU A 110 6.64 -5.36 7.12
C LEU A 110 6.61 -5.93 5.69
N SER A 111 6.74 -5.06 4.70
CA SER A 111 6.72 -5.48 3.29
C SER A 111 8.09 -5.98 2.81
N ALA A 112 8.13 -6.51 1.59
CA ALA A 112 9.36 -6.94 0.93
C ALA A 112 10.16 -5.79 0.28
N CYS A 113 9.85 -4.54 0.64
CA CYS A 113 10.64 -3.39 0.17
C CYS A 113 12.04 -3.42 0.79
N SER A 114 13.00 -2.71 0.20
CA SER A 114 14.36 -2.65 0.73
C SER A 114 14.69 -1.24 1.22
N PRO A 115 14.99 -1.04 2.52
CA PRO A 115 14.96 -2.04 3.59
C PRO A 115 13.52 -2.47 3.95
N SER A 116 13.33 -3.66 4.53
CA SER A 116 11.98 -4.20 4.84
C SER A 116 11.21 -3.34 5.83
N SER A 117 11.92 -2.69 6.75
CA SER A 117 11.35 -1.72 7.68
C SER A 117 10.78 -0.47 7.00
N ALA A 118 11.12 -0.20 5.74
CA ALA A 118 10.65 0.99 5.02
C ALA A 118 9.25 0.83 4.42
N GLY A 119 8.63 -0.35 4.52
CA GLY A 119 7.27 -0.55 4.05
C GLY A 119 6.42 -1.42 4.97
N LEU A 120 5.11 -1.13 4.99
CA LEU A 120 4.10 -1.87 5.75
C LEU A 120 3.00 -2.34 4.81
N THR A 121 2.53 -3.57 4.99
CA THR A 121 1.45 -4.15 4.21
C THR A 121 0.57 -5.06 5.07
N HIS A 122 -0.51 -5.58 4.50
CA HIS A 122 -1.43 -6.51 5.14
C HIS A 122 -0.86 -7.94 5.14
N THR A 123 -1.33 -8.79 6.06
CA THR A 123 -0.99 -10.23 6.09
C THR A 123 -2.05 -11.11 5.40
N GLY A 124 -3.24 -10.57 5.16
CA GLY A 124 -4.43 -11.31 4.71
C GLY A 124 -5.43 -10.41 3.97
N ASN A 125 -6.32 -11.00 3.18
CA ASN A 125 -7.39 -10.29 2.45
C ASN A 125 -8.63 -9.96 3.31
N SER A 126 -8.48 -10.02 4.63
CA SER A 126 -9.55 -9.91 5.64
C SER A 126 -9.36 -8.68 6.56
N THR A 127 -8.55 -7.71 6.13
CA THR A 127 -8.36 -6.44 6.85
C THR A 127 -9.66 -5.66 6.98
#